data_AF-A0A3M1ZKW1-F1
#
_entry.id   AF-A0A3M1ZKW1-F1
#
_cell.length_a   1.000
_cell.length_b   1.000
_cell.length_c   1.000
_cell.angle_alpha   90.00
_cell.angle_beta   90.00
_cell.angle_gamma   90.00
#
_symmetry.space_group_name_H-M   'P 1'
#
loop_
_entity.id
_entity.type
_entity.pdbx_description
1 polymer ?
#
loop_
_entity_poly.entity_id
_entity_poly.type
_entity_poly.pdbx_seq_one_letter_code
_entity_poly.pdbx_strand_id
1 'polypeptide(L)'
;MRSVFAIMVLMFLAAGHAFAAEPVSQTDRMAYESWIAKAAQGDLRSSVKGLNQLAARLPSDSIWHERCQMASLLLEMRRQRSTHLPPIAMPTISYRLVERKWRQLEQLAPPPPSWLVLAGAVVVPGGGHAIMGRWHDAWVSFVMTGFMVWLTCWAFRRRMGPVTVFFGVMTVWLWGGTIFSAVSLHERFFA
;
A
#
# COMPACT_ATOMS: atom_id res chain seq x y z
N MET A 1 -0.83 1.57 6.49
CA MET A 1 -1.74 1.93 5.40
C MET A 1 -1.67 3.42 5.12
N ARG A 2 -1.64 4.36 6.07
CA ARG A 2 -1.81 5.79 5.72
C ARG A 2 -0.78 6.34 4.70
N SER A 3 0.51 5.96 4.75
CA SER A 3 1.53 6.36 3.76
C SER A 3 1.51 5.56 2.45
N VAL A 4 1.32 4.23 2.48
CA VAL A 4 1.29 3.36 1.28
C VAL A 4 -0.04 3.47 0.54
N PHE A 5 -1.13 3.77 1.24
CA PHE A 5 -2.44 4.01 0.66
C PHE A 5 -2.52 5.40 0.02
N ALA A 6 -1.75 6.38 0.48
CA ALA A 6 -1.54 7.62 -0.28
C ALA A 6 -0.94 7.32 -1.67
N ILE A 7 0.01 6.38 -1.76
CA ILE A 7 0.60 5.92 -3.04
C ILE A 7 -0.42 5.13 -3.88
N MET A 8 -1.22 4.23 -3.28
CA MET A 8 -2.29 3.52 -4.00
C MET A 8 -3.41 4.45 -4.46
N VAL A 9 -3.80 5.44 -3.67
CA VAL A 9 -4.78 6.47 -4.04
C VAL A 9 -4.21 7.38 -5.12
N LEU A 10 -2.92 7.73 -5.07
CA LEU A 10 -2.18 8.39 -6.15
C LEU A 10 -2.16 7.56 -7.44
N MET A 11 -1.94 6.24 -7.34
CA MET A 11 -2.01 5.33 -8.48
C MET A 11 -3.42 5.17 -9.02
N PHE A 12 -4.46 5.16 -8.17
CA PHE A 12 -5.85 5.11 -8.59
C PHE A 12 -6.31 6.43 -9.23
N LEU A 13 -5.81 7.57 -8.73
CA LEU A 13 -5.97 8.88 -9.38
C LEU A 13 -5.22 8.95 -10.72
N ALA A 14 -4.11 8.22 -10.87
CA ALA A 14 -3.37 8.09 -12.13
C ALA A 14 -4.05 7.14 -13.13
N ALA A 15 -4.70 6.07 -12.68
CA ALA A 15 -5.26 5.01 -13.53
C ALA A 15 -6.76 5.13 -13.83
N GLY A 16 -7.53 5.85 -13.01
CA GLY A 16 -8.98 5.66 -12.93
C GLY A 16 -9.89 6.56 -13.77
N HIS A 17 -9.37 7.51 -14.56
CA HIS A 17 -10.26 8.45 -15.25
C HIS A 17 -9.84 8.73 -16.69
N ALA A 18 -10.43 7.94 -17.59
CA ALA A 18 -10.64 8.28 -18.99
C ALA A 18 -11.67 9.44 -19.14
N PHE A 19 -11.50 10.52 -18.36
CA PHE A 19 -12.07 11.81 -18.71
C PHE A 19 -11.21 12.36 -19.84
N ALA A 20 -11.86 12.91 -20.88
CA ALA A 20 -11.23 13.44 -22.08
C ALA A 20 -9.88 14.06 -21.74
N ALA A 21 -8.80 13.48 -22.30
CA ALA A 21 -7.44 13.87 -21.98
C ALA A 21 -7.28 15.36 -22.27
N GLU A 22 -7.44 16.18 -21.24
CA GLU A 22 -7.14 17.60 -21.31
C GLU A 22 -5.67 17.69 -21.74
N PRO A 23 -5.35 18.41 -22.84
CA PRO A 23 -4.01 18.41 -23.40
C PRO A 23 -3.08 19.12 -22.42
N VAL A 24 -2.45 18.36 -21.54
CA VAL A 24 -1.34 18.84 -20.73
C VAL A 24 -0.06 18.73 -21.54
N SER A 25 0.84 19.70 -21.39
CA SER A 25 2.14 19.58 -22.04
C SER A 25 2.86 18.33 -21.53
N GLN A 26 3.54 17.60 -22.43
CA GLN A 26 4.35 16.45 -22.04
C GLN A 26 5.39 16.83 -20.95
N THR A 27 5.87 18.08 -21.00
CA THR A 27 6.78 18.67 -20.01
C THR A 27 6.16 18.77 -18.62
N ASP A 28 4.90 19.18 -18.49
CA ASP A 28 4.20 19.24 -17.20
C ASP A 28 3.99 17.86 -16.59
N ARG A 29 3.61 16.90 -17.43
CA ARG A 29 3.45 15.51 -17.00
C ARG A 29 4.78 14.92 -16.50
N MET A 30 5.86 15.08 -17.26
CA MET A 30 7.19 14.64 -16.84
C MET A 30 7.64 15.33 -15.54
N ALA A 31 7.34 16.62 -15.40
CA ALA A 31 7.63 17.35 -14.16
C ALA A 31 6.87 16.77 -12.96
N TYR A 32 5.56 16.52 -13.10
CA TYR A 32 4.75 15.87 -12.07
C TYR A 32 5.34 14.50 -11.68
N GLU A 33 5.59 13.63 -12.66
CA GLU A 33 6.13 12.29 -12.44
C GLU A 33 7.50 12.34 -11.75
N SER A 34 8.35 13.31 -12.10
CA SER A 34 9.65 13.50 -11.46
C SER A 34 9.54 13.86 -9.97
N TRP A 35 8.54 14.66 -9.58
CA TRP A 35 8.31 15.02 -8.17
C TRP A 35 7.71 13.86 -7.38
N ILE A 36 6.83 13.07 -7.99
CA ILE A 36 6.33 11.84 -7.36
C ILE A 36 7.47 10.84 -7.16
N ALA A 37 8.38 10.70 -8.11
CA ALA A 37 9.55 9.83 -7.98
C ALA A 37 10.49 10.29 -6.85
N LYS A 38 10.74 11.60 -6.71
CA LYS A 38 11.52 12.16 -5.60
C LYS A 38 10.85 11.93 -4.24
N ALA A 39 9.53 12.07 -4.17
CA ALA A 39 8.78 11.77 -2.95
C ALA A 39 8.88 10.28 -2.57
N ALA A 40 8.88 9.39 -3.54
CA ALA A 40 9.09 7.95 -3.33
C ALA A 40 10.50 7.64 -2.78
N GLN A 41 11.50 8.43 -3.14
CA GLN A 41 12.87 8.37 -2.59
C GLN A 41 13.01 9.00 -1.20
N GLY A 42 11.94 9.58 -0.65
CA GLY A 42 11.92 10.17 0.69
C GLY A 42 12.10 11.70 0.74
N ASP A 43 12.35 12.37 -0.39
CA ASP A 43 12.45 13.83 -0.44
C ASP A 43 11.07 14.49 -0.50
N LEU A 44 10.33 14.41 0.60
CA LEU A 44 8.97 14.94 0.71
C LEU A 44 8.95 16.47 0.60
N ARG A 45 9.91 17.17 1.21
CA ARG A 45 9.91 18.64 1.28
C ARG A 45 10.11 19.25 -0.10
N SER A 46 11.09 18.80 -0.88
CA SER A 46 11.31 19.32 -2.23
C SER A 46 10.16 18.95 -3.15
N SER A 47 9.59 17.76 -2.99
CA SER A 47 8.46 17.30 -3.80
C SER A 47 7.20 18.12 -3.56
N VAL A 48 6.85 18.42 -2.30
CA VAL A 48 5.72 19.33 -1.97
C VAL A 48 5.94 20.70 -2.60
N LYS A 49 7.15 21.27 -2.47
CA LYS A 49 7.48 22.57 -3.07
C LYS A 49 7.36 22.54 -4.59
N GLY A 50 7.91 21.51 -5.24
CA GLY A 50 7.89 21.34 -6.68
C GLY A 50 6.48 21.15 -7.25
N LEU A 51 5.64 20.38 -6.58
CA LEU A 51 4.24 20.20 -6.97
C LEU A 51 3.41 21.47 -6.79
N ASN A 52 3.64 22.25 -5.73
CA ASN A 52 2.98 23.54 -5.55
C ASN A 52 3.41 24.56 -6.63
N GLN A 53 4.68 24.58 -7.01
CA GLN A 53 5.17 25.40 -8.13
C GLN A 53 4.59 24.96 -9.47
N LEU A 54 4.45 23.65 -9.69
CA LEU A 54 3.80 23.10 -10.87
C LEU A 54 2.31 23.46 -10.91
N ALA A 55 1.60 23.36 -9.79
CA ALA A 55 0.20 23.78 -9.70
C ALA A 55 0.04 25.27 -10.04
N ALA A 56 0.92 26.14 -9.54
CA ALA A 56 0.84 27.57 -9.76
C ALA A 56 0.97 28.02 -11.23
N ARG A 57 1.58 27.19 -12.10
CA ARG A 57 1.69 27.48 -13.55
C ARG A 57 0.56 26.88 -14.39
N LEU A 58 -0.23 25.96 -13.82
CA LEU A 58 -1.32 25.29 -14.52
C LEU A 58 -2.63 26.09 -14.34
N PRO A 59 -3.53 26.07 -15.35
CA PRO A 59 -4.86 26.66 -15.22
C PRO A 59 -5.60 26.12 -14.00
N SER A 60 -6.28 26.99 -13.25
CA SER A 60 -6.97 26.62 -11.99
C SER A 60 -8.14 25.65 -12.20
N ASP A 61 -8.71 25.62 -13.40
CA ASP A 61 -9.76 24.70 -13.84
C ASP A 61 -9.22 23.36 -14.38
N SER A 62 -7.90 23.22 -14.55
CA SER A 62 -7.31 21.99 -15.08
C SER A 62 -7.27 20.87 -14.04
N ILE A 63 -7.54 19.64 -14.50
CA ILE A 63 -7.42 18.42 -13.68
C ILE A 63 -5.98 18.26 -13.14
N TRP A 64 -4.97 18.72 -13.88
CA TRP A 64 -3.57 18.61 -13.45
C TRP A 64 -3.23 19.56 -12.29
N HIS A 65 -3.85 20.73 -12.25
CA HIS A 65 -3.74 21.66 -11.13
C HIS A 65 -4.26 20.99 -9.84
N GLU A 66 -5.46 20.41 -9.93
CA GLU A 66 -6.09 19.68 -8.81
C GLU A 66 -5.24 18.48 -8.35
N ARG A 67 -4.69 17.70 -9.29
CA ARG A 67 -3.79 16.57 -8.97
C ARG A 67 -2.53 17.02 -8.24
N CYS A 68 -1.91 18.11 -8.67
CA CYS A 68 -0.72 18.65 -8.01
C CYS A 68 -1.02 19.12 -6.58
N GLN A 69 -2.13 19.82 -6.38
CA GLN A 69 -2.57 20.25 -5.05
C GLN A 69 -2.92 19.07 -4.14
N MET A 70 -3.61 18.06 -4.66
CA MET A 70 -3.94 16.86 -3.88
C MET A 70 -2.67 16.07 -3.50
N ALA A 71 -1.75 15.90 -4.45
CA ALA A 71 -0.50 15.21 -4.20
C ALA A 71 0.35 15.97 -3.16
N SER A 72 0.46 17.30 -3.26
CA SER A 72 1.21 18.09 -2.29
C SER A 72 0.58 18.04 -0.90
N LEU A 73 -0.75 18.07 -0.79
CA LEU A 73 -1.48 17.90 0.46
C LEU A 73 -1.18 16.55 1.12
N LEU A 74 -1.30 15.45 0.37
CA LEU A 74 -1.06 14.09 0.88
C LEU A 74 0.40 13.90 1.30
N LEU A 75 1.34 14.45 0.54
CA LEU A 75 2.77 14.41 0.89
C LEU A 75 3.08 15.25 2.13
N GLU A 76 2.42 16.39 2.31
CA GLU A 76 2.57 17.24 3.49
C GLU A 76 1.99 16.55 4.73
N MET A 77 0.83 15.90 4.62
CA MET A 77 0.27 15.07 5.68
C MET A 77 1.24 13.95 6.07
N ARG A 78 1.84 13.26 5.08
CA ARG A 78 2.87 12.24 5.34
C ARG A 78 4.09 12.81 6.04
N ARG A 79 4.57 13.99 5.61
CA ARG A 79 5.71 14.69 6.22
C ARG A 79 5.46 15.04 7.68
N GLN A 80 4.25 15.49 8.01
CA GLN A 80 3.84 15.88 9.35
C GLN A 80 3.34 14.69 10.20
N ARG A 81 3.22 13.49 9.61
CA ARG A 81 2.54 12.33 10.21
C ARG A 81 1.11 12.68 10.67
N SER A 82 0.45 13.60 9.97
CA SER A 82 -0.92 14.00 10.29
C SER A 82 -1.90 12.88 9.94
N THR A 83 -2.82 12.62 10.85
CA THR A 83 -3.89 11.63 10.69
C THR A 83 -5.21 12.27 10.26
N HIS A 84 -5.29 13.59 10.27
CA HIS A 84 -6.49 14.35 9.94
C HIS A 84 -6.29 15.06 8.61
N LEU A 85 -7.24 14.86 7.69
CA LEU A 85 -7.31 15.61 6.46
C LEU A 85 -7.71 17.05 6.81
N PRO A 86 -6.91 18.07 6.46
CA PRO A 86 -7.25 19.45 6.77
C PRO A 86 -8.49 19.88 5.97
N PRO A 87 -9.38 20.68 6.57
CA PRO A 87 -10.52 21.24 5.85
C PRO A 87 -10.03 22.21 4.76
N ILE A 88 -10.59 22.11 3.56
CA ILE A 88 -10.33 23.03 2.45
C ILE A 88 -11.59 23.84 2.18
N ALA A 89 -11.44 25.15 2.01
CA ALA A 89 -12.56 26.09 1.84
C ALA A 89 -13.42 25.80 0.60
N MET A 90 -12.82 25.28 -0.47
CA MET A 90 -13.53 24.89 -1.71
C MET A 90 -13.12 23.48 -2.13
N PRO A 91 -13.84 22.43 -1.69
CA PRO A 91 -13.48 21.05 -1.96
C PRO A 91 -13.82 20.68 -3.41
N THR A 92 -12.78 20.40 -4.18
CA THR A 92 -12.85 19.86 -5.53
C THR A 92 -13.37 18.41 -5.53
N ILE A 93 -13.67 17.85 -6.71
CA ILE A 93 -14.20 16.47 -6.82
C ILE A 93 -13.19 15.45 -6.28
N SER A 94 -11.91 15.59 -6.61
CA SER A 94 -10.84 14.70 -6.13
C SER A 94 -10.68 14.81 -4.62
N TYR A 95 -10.82 16.01 -4.04
CA TYR A 95 -10.79 16.16 -2.59
C TYR A 95 -11.92 15.38 -1.92
N ARG A 96 -13.15 15.49 -2.40
CA ARG A 96 -14.28 14.75 -1.82
C ARG A 96 -14.11 13.24 -1.93
N LEU A 97 -13.54 12.75 -3.04
CA LEU A 97 -13.22 11.33 -3.20
C LEU A 97 -12.17 10.87 -2.19
N VAL A 98 -11.10 11.63 -2.03
CA VAL A 98 -10.05 11.36 -1.04
C VAL A 98 -10.61 11.44 0.37
N GLU A 99 -11.41 12.45 0.70
CA GLU A 99 -12.05 12.62 2.00
C GLU A 99 -12.98 11.45 2.34
N ARG A 100 -13.86 11.04 1.41
CA ARG A 100 -14.77 9.90 1.62
C ARG A 100 -13.96 8.63 1.90
N LYS A 101 -12.90 8.38 1.14
CA LYS A 101 -12.00 7.25 1.37
C LYS A 101 -11.25 7.38 2.70
N TRP A 102 -10.79 8.59 3.05
CA TRP A 102 -10.10 8.84 4.31
C TRP A 102 -10.98 8.57 5.52
N ARG A 103 -12.22 9.07 5.52
CA ARG A 103 -13.20 8.80 6.59
C ARG A 103 -13.54 7.31 6.71
N GLN A 104 -13.69 6.60 5.59
CA GLN A 104 -13.86 5.14 5.61
C GLN A 104 -12.67 4.43 6.28
N LEU A 105 -11.45 4.93 6.07
CA LEU A 105 -10.25 4.38 6.70
C LEU A 105 -10.12 4.77 8.18
N GLU A 106 -10.58 5.95 8.58
CA GLU A 106 -10.59 6.40 9.97
C GLU A 106 -11.56 5.58 10.84
N GLN A 107 -12.59 5.00 10.22
CA GLN A 107 -13.52 4.08 10.86
C GLN A 107 -12.97 2.65 11.03
N LEU A 108 -11.80 2.33 10.45
CA LEU A 108 -11.17 1.02 10.65
C LEU A 108 -10.58 0.93 12.06
N ALA A 109 -10.76 -0.23 12.69
CA ALA A 109 -10.13 -0.53 13.97
C ALA A 109 -8.61 -0.29 13.92
N PRO A 110 -7.99 0.13 15.04
CA PRO A 110 -6.55 0.28 15.09
C PRO A 110 -5.87 -1.04 14.70
N PRO A 111 -4.74 -0.97 13.96
CA PRO A 111 -4.03 -2.18 13.57
C PRO A 111 -3.64 -2.98 14.82
N PRO A 112 -3.74 -4.32 14.77
CA PRO A 112 -3.33 -5.19 15.87
C PRO A 112 -1.83 -4.97 16.17
N PRO A 113 -1.37 -5.25 17.40
CA PRO A 113 0.04 -5.11 17.74
C PRO A 113 0.93 -6.08 16.93
N SER A 114 2.17 -5.67 16.63
CA SER A 114 3.09 -6.43 15.76
C SER A 114 3.36 -7.84 16.25
N TRP A 115 3.54 -8.00 17.56
CA TRP A 115 3.80 -9.31 18.18
C TRP A 115 2.64 -10.29 17.95
N LEU A 116 1.39 -9.80 17.93
CA LEU A 116 0.21 -10.63 17.70
C LEU A 116 0.16 -11.09 16.24
N VAL A 117 0.49 -10.20 15.30
CA VAL A 117 0.60 -10.55 13.87
C VAL A 117 1.71 -11.58 13.66
N LEU A 118 2.87 -11.40 14.28
CA LEU A 118 3.99 -12.34 14.21
C LEU A 118 3.61 -13.69 14.82
N ALA A 119 3.02 -13.71 16.01
CA ALA A 119 2.57 -14.93 16.66
C ALA A 119 1.57 -15.69 15.78
N GLY A 120 0.57 -15.00 15.21
CA GLY A 120 -0.37 -15.61 14.28
C GLY A 120 0.30 -16.19 13.04
N ALA A 121 1.25 -15.46 12.45
CA ALA A 121 1.97 -15.90 11.25
C ALA A 121 2.89 -17.11 11.50
N VAL A 122 3.48 -17.22 12.70
CA VAL A 122 4.35 -18.34 13.10
C VAL A 122 3.54 -19.60 13.43
N VAL A 123 2.35 -19.46 14.05
CA VAL A 123 1.54 -20.61 14.44
C VAL A 123 0.80 -21.21 13.25
N VAL A 124 0.21 -20.37 12.39
CA VAL A 124 -0.59 -20.83 11.25
C VAL A 124 -0.17 -20.09 9.99
N PRO A 125 0.09 -20.79 8.87
CA PRO A 125 0.30 -20.14 7.58
C PRO A 125 -0.88 -19.23 7.23
N GLY A 126 -0.60 -17.95 7.00
CA GLY A 126 -1.63 -16.93 6.76
C GLY A 126 -2.29 -16.34 8.01
N GLY A 127 -1.98 -16.82 9.23
CA GLY A 127 -2.57 -16.32 10.48
C GLY A 127 -2.33 -14.83 10.72
N GLY A 128 -1.14 -14.33 10.39
CA GLY A 128 -0.86 -12.89 10.44
C GLY A 128 -1.77 -12.06 9.52
N HIS A 129 -2.11 -12.58 8.33
CA HIS A 129 -3.04 -11.92 7.41
C HIS A 129 -4.48 -11.95 7.92
N ALA A 130 -4.92 -13.05 8.54
CA ALA A 130 -6.24 -13.15 9.15
C ALA A 130 -6.42 -12.14 10.29
N ILE A 131 -5.41 -12.00 11.16
CA ILE A 131 -5.38 -11.01 12.25
C ILE A 131 -5.49 -9.58 11.72
N MET A 132 -4.91 -9.32 10.54
CA MET A 132 -5.04 -8.03 9.85
C MET A 132 -6.33 -7.89 9.02
N GLY A 133 -7.29 -8.81 9.15
CA GLY A 133 -8.57 -8.80 8.44
C GLY A 133 -8.49 -9.15 6.95
N ARG A 134 -7.34 -9.62 6.45
CA ARG A 134 -7.12 -9.98 5.04
C ARG A 134 -7.41 -11.46 4.81
N TRP A 135 -8.68 -11.83 4.94
CA TRP A 135 -9.14 -13.23 4.88
C TRP A 135 -8.79 -13.95 3.57
N HIS A 136 -8.88 -13.25 2.44
CA HIS A 136 -8.51 -13.83 1.14
C HIS A 136 -7.04 -14.27 1.10
N ASP A 137 -6.13 -13.39 1.53
CA ASP A 137 -4.69 -13.69 1.48
C ASP A 137 -4.29 -14.72 2.55
N ALA A 138 -4.97 -14.68 3.69
CA ALA A 138 -4.85 -15.72 4.72
C ALA A 138 -5.23 -17.09 4.17
N TRP A 139 -6.36 -17.18 3.44
CA TRP A 139 -6.84 -18.41 2.83
C TRP A 139 -5.88 -18.96 1.77
N VAL A 140 -5.42 -18.11 0.85
CA VAL A 140 -4.45 -18.52 -0.20
C VAL A 140 -3.18 -19.07 0.44
N SER A 141 -2.65 -18.37 1.46
CA SER A 141 -1.46 -18.80 2.19
C SER A 141 -1.69 -20.12 2.92
N PHE A 142 -2.82 -20.26 3.60
CA PHE A 142 -3.19 -21.47 4.33
C PHE A 142 -3.28 -22.69 3.40
N VAL A 143 -3.97 -22.55 2.26
CA VAL A 143 -4.13 -23.65 1.30
C VAL A 143 -2.80 -24.03 0.66
N MET A 144 -2.03 -23.06 0.17
CA MET A 144 -0.76 -23.33 -0.51
C MET A 144 0.28 -23.94 0.44
N THR A 145 0.50 -23.34 1.61
CA THR A 145 1.47 -23.84 2.57
C THR A 145 0.97 -25.12 3.24
N GLY A 146 -0.33 -25.23 3.54
CA GLY A 146 -0.93 -26.44 4.10
C GLY A 146 -0.79 -27.64 3.17
N PHE A 147 -0.99 -27.44 1.86
CA PHE A 147 -0.73 -28.49 0.87
C PHE A 147 0.74 -28.95 0.86
N MET A 148 1.69 -28.02 0.97
CA MET A 148 3.12 -28.35 1.03
C MET A 148 3.53 -29.07 2.33
N VAL A 149 2.96 -28.68 3.48
CA VAL A 149 3.12 -29.40 4.75
C VAL A 149 2.60 -30.82 4.60
N TRP A 150 1.42 -30.99 4.01
CA TRP A 150 0.82 -32.31 3.78
C TRP A 150 1.71 -33.20 2.90
N LEU A 151 2.21 -32.68 1.77
CA LEU A 151 3.15 -33.39 0.90
C LEU A 151 4.44 -33.78 1.63
N THR A 152 4.99 -32.87 2.44
CA THR A 152 6.20 -33.13 3.24
C THR A 152 5.98 -34.29 4.22
N CYS A 153 4.89 -34.25 4.99
CA CYS A 153 4.54 -35.32 5.93
C CYS A 153 4.26 -36.65 5.20
N TRP A 154 3.61 -36.59 4.05
CA TRP A 154 3.33 -37.77 3.23
C TRP A 154 4.62 -38.42 2.71
N ALA A 155 5.54 -37.63 2.17
CA ALA A 155 6.84 -38.10 1.68
C ALA A 155 7.69 -38.69 2.82
N PHE A 156 7.67 -38.03 3.99
CA PHE A 156 8.34 -38.51 5.20
C PHE A 156 7.81 -39.88 5.63
N ARG A 157 6.49 -40.04 5.71
CA ARG A 157 5.84 -41.30 6.08
C ARG A 157 6.17 -42.44 5.11
N ARG A 158 6.39 -42.12 3.83
CA ARG A 158 6.81 -43.06 2.78
C ARG A 158 8.32 -43.29 2.72
N ARG A 159 9.11 -42.66 3.61
CA ARG A 159 10.58 -42.74 3.65
C ARG A 159 11.25 -42.30 2.34
N MET A 160 10.64 -41.33 1.64
CA MET A 160 11.19 -40.76 0.42
C MET A 160 12.19 -39.64 0.77
N GLY A 161 13.40 -40.02 1.20
CA GLY A 161 14.39 -39.10 1.79
C GLY A 161 14.60 -37.79 1.00
N PRO A 162 15.11 -37.83 -0.24
CA PRO A 162 15.37 -36.62 -1.02
C PRO A 162 14.12 -35.76 -1.28
N VAL A 163 12.98 -36.40 -1.56
CA VAL A 163 11.70 -35.72 -1.83
C VAL A 163 11.18 -35.02 -0.56
N THR A 164 11.37 -35.63 0.60
CA THR A 164 11.00 -35.04 1.89
C THR A 164 11.81 -33.78 2.18
N VAL A 165 13.12 -33.82 1.93
CA VAL A 165 14.00 -32.65 2.10
C VAL A 165 13.57 -31.53 1.17
N PHE A 166 13.30 -31.83 -0.11
CA PHE A 166 12.83 -30.86 -1.08
C PHE A 166 11.53 -30.16 -0.63
N PHE A 167 10.49 -30.93 -0.31
CA PHE A 167 9.22 -30.34 0.15
C PHE A 167 9.36 -29.61 1.49
N GLY A 168 10.19 -30.12 2.40
CA GLY A 168 10.47 -29.45 3.67
C GLY A 168 11.09 -28.06 3.48
N VAL A 169 12.12 -27.95 2.63
CA VAL A 169 12.76 -26.66 2.31
C VAL A 169 11.76 -25.73 1.63
N MET A 170 10.97 -26.21 0.66
CA MET A 170 9.95 -25.40 -0.01
C MET A 170 8.86 -24.92 0.95
N THR A 171 8.44 -25.78 1.89
CA THR A 171 7.47 -25.43 2.94
C THR A 171 8.00 -24.31 3.82
N VAL A 172 9.24 -24.44 4.32
CA VAL A 172 9.87 -23.40 5.15
C VAL A 172 10.03 -22.09 4.38
N TRP A 173 10.44 -22.15 3.11
CA TRP A 173 10.58 -20.98 2.25
C TRP A 173 9.24 -20.26 2.04
N LEU A 174 8.18 -21.00 1.67
CA LEU A 174 6.84 -20.44 1.48
C LEU A 174 6.30 -19.85 2.79
N TRP A 175 6.43 -20.58 3.90
CA TRP A 175 5.94 -20.11 5.20
C TRP A 175 6.71 -18.86 5.65
N GLY A 176 8.04 -18.85 5.53
CA GLY A 176 8.87 -17.68 5.79
C GLY A 176 8.43 -16.45 4.96
N GLY A 177 8.08 -16.65 3.70
CA GLY A 177 7.50 -15.62 2.84
C GLY A 177 6.19 -15.05 3.37
N THR A 178 5.27 -15.90 3.86
CA THR A 178 4.01 -15.44 4.48
C THR A 178 4.23 -14.65 5.78
N ILE A 179 5.22 -15.05 6.59
CA ILE A 179 5.58 -14.33 7.83
C ILE A 179 6.14 -12.95 7.49
N PHE A 180 7.13 -12.89 6.59
CA PHE A 180 7.72 -11.63 6.15
C PHE A 180 6.67 -10.70 5.49
N SER A 181 5.78 -11.26 4.67
CA SER A 181 4.66 -10.51 4.08
C SER A 181 3.74 -9.92 5.15
N ALA A 182 3.37 -10.71 6.17
CA ALA A 182 2.50 -10.23 7.24
C ALA A 182 3.16 -9.13 8.08
N VAL A 183 4.43 -9.31 8.46
CA VAL A 183 5.19 -8.33 9.27
C VAL A 183 5.48 -7.06 8.47
N SER A 184 5.96 -7.17 7.24
CA SER A 184 6.23 -5.99 6.40
C SER A 184 4.96 -5.20 6.09
N LEU A 185 3.81 -5.88 5.95
CA LEU A 185 2.52 -5.21 5.84
C LEU A 185 2.17 -4.45 7.12
N HIS A 186 2.39 -5.07 8.28
CA HIS A 186 2.20 -4.44 9.59
C HIS A 186 3.11 -3.23 9.77
N GLU A 187 4.38 -3.30 9.41
CA GLU A 187 5.30 -2.15 9.49
C GLU A 187 4.85 -1.00 8.58
N ARG A 188 4.34 -1.31 7.39
CA ARG A 188 3.68 -0.32 6.51
C ARG A 188 2.40 0.26 7.13
N PHE A 189 1.85 -0.30 8.21
CA PHE A 189 0.82 0.36 9.02
C PHE A 189 1.33 1.55 9.81
N PHE A 190 2.57 1.50 10.27
CA PHE A 190 3.15 2.50 11.17
C PHE A 190 4.18 3.44 10.51
N ALA A 191 4.70 3.09 9.33
CA ALA A 191 5.52 3.95 8.46
C ALA A 191 4.66 4.83 7.51
#